data_AF-A0A9E4TPJ2-F1
#
_entry.id   AF-A0A9E4TPJ2-F1
#
_cell.length_a   1.000
_cell.length_b   1.000
_cell.length_c   1.000
_cell.angle_alpha   90.00
_cell.angle_beta   90.00
_cell.angle_gamma   90.00
#
_symmetry.space_group_name_H-M   'P 1'
#
loop_
_entity.id
_entity.type
_entity.pdbx_description
1 polymer ?
#
loop_
_entity_poly.entity_id
_entity_poly.type
_entity_poly.pdbx_seq_one_letter_code
_entity_poly.pdbx_strand_id
1 'polypeptide(L)'
;DDAPYIVDSPANGKTIVELPIHWLLDDAPNFVYAPVANRLGPMRNPDEVYGTWAAEFEGLYRYGRAFTLTMHPQYIGRPGRLLMLERLIEHIKSFPNVEFMRAIDVAKMWL
;
A
#
# COMPACT_ATOMS: atom_id res chain seq x y z
N ASP A 1 -5.14 -7.16 9.41
CA ASP A 1 -4.67 -6.25 10.45
C ASP A 1 -4.20 -4.97 9.77
N ASP A 2 -4.19 -3.85 10.47
CA ASP A 2 -3.76 -2.52 10.00
C ASP A 2 -2.51 -2.01 10.75
N ALA A 3 -2.00 -2.81 11.69
CA ALA A 3 -0.71 -2.65 12.34
C ALA A 3 0.18 -3.89 12.10
N PRO A 4 1.52 -3.74 12.14
CA PRO A 4 2.41 -4.90 12.15
C PRO A 4 2.15 -5.80 13.37
N TYR A 5 2.33 -7.11 13.18
CA TYR A 5 2.13 -8.10 14.24
C TYR A 5 3.13 -9.26 14.14
N ILE A 6 3.34 -9.95 15.25
CA ILE A 6 4.25 -11.10 15.31
C ILE A 6 3.48 -12.38 14.99
N VAL A 7 4.07 -13.20 14.14
CA VAL A 7 3.58 -14.53 13.76
C VAL A 7 4.63 -15.57 14.11
N ASP A 8 4.22 -16.63 14.79
CA ASP A 8 5.07 -17.79 15.03
C ASP A 8 5.14 -18.67 13.78
N SER A 9 6.36 -18.99 13.34
CA SER A 9 6.60 -19.89 12.22
C SER A 9 6.49 -21.36 12.67
N PRO A 10 5.48 -22.11 12.19
CA PRO A 10 5.33 -23.52 12.58
C PRO A 10 6.46 -24.41 12.05
N ALA A 11 7.20 -23.94 11.03
CA ALA A 11 8.22 -24.71 10.35
C ALA A 11 9.55 -24.78 11.13
N ASN A 12 9.87 -23.76 11.93
CA ASN A 12 11.18 -23.67 12.60
C ASN A 12 11.14 -23.05 14.00
N GLY A 13 9.95 -22.72 14.53
CA GLY A 13 9.77 -22.17 15.87
C GLY A 13 10.32 -20.75 16.06
N LYS A 14 10.61 -20.03 14.96
CA LYS A 14 11.02 -18.61 15.00
C LYS A 14 9.83 -17.69 14.84
N THR A 15 9.97 -16.46 15.29
CA THR A 15 8.99 -15.39 15.06
C THR A 15 9.30 -14.64 13.76
N ILE A 16 8.25 -14.14 13.12
CA ILE A 16 8.29 -13.26 11.95
C ILE A 16 7.42 -12.04 12.27
N VAL A 17 7.87 -10.85 11.89
CA VAL A 17 7.02 -9.65 11.92
C VAL A 17 6.32 -9.54 10.57
N GLU A 18 4.99 -9.66 10.58
CA GLU A 18 4.14 -9.45 9.41
C GLU A 18 3.80 -7.97 9.28
N LEU A 19 4.02 -7.41 8.10
CA LEU A 19 3.55 -6.09 7.72
C LEU A 19 2.38 -6.28 6.77
N PRO A 20 1.13 -6.10 7.24
CA PRO A 20 -0.03 -6.49 6.46
C PRO A 20 -0.14 -5.64 5.19
N ILE A 21 -0.38 -6.33 4.08
CA ILE A 21 -0.85 -5.71 2.83
C ILE A 21 -2.37 -5.81 2.75
N HIS A 22 -2.99 -4.94 1.96
CA HIS A 22 -4.43 -4.99 1.71
C HIS A 22 -4.72 -4.69 0.23
N TRP A 23 -5.69 -5.41 -0.37
CA TRP A 23 -6.06 -5.25 -1.79
C TRP A 23 -6.56 -3.86 -2.15
N LEU A 24 -7.10 -3.11 -1.17
CA LEU A 24 -7.45 -1.70 -1.35
C LEU A 24 -6.22 -0.84 -1.66
N LEU A 25 -5.08 -1.17 -1.04
CA LEU A 25 -3.78 -0.49 -1.16
C LEU A 25 -2.84 -1.26 -2.09
N ASP A 26 -3.36 -1.73 -3.23
CA ASP A 26 -2.61 -2.39 -4.31
C ASP A 26 -3.02 -1.79 -5.66
N ASP A 27 -2.05 -1.52 -6.52
CA ASP A 27 -2.27 -0.97 -7.86
C ASP A 27 -2.76 -2.04 -8.86
N ALA A 28 -2.45 -3.32 -8.63
CA ALA A 28 -2.76 -4.39 -9.57
C ALA A 28 -4.27 -4.61 -9.75
N PRO A 29 -5.10 -4.69 -8.69
CA PRO A 29 -6.56 -4.81 -8.83
C PRO A 29 -7.20 -3.65 -9.58
N ASN A 30 -6.56 -2.48 -9.63
CA ASN A 30 -7.09 -1.29 -10.29
C ASN A 30 -6.69 -1.21 -11.78
N PHE A 31 -5.49 -1.68 -12.12
CA PHE A 31 -4.85 -1.36 -13.41
C PHE A 31 -4.40 -2.56 -14.24
N VAL A 32 -4.55 -3.79 -13.75
CA VAL A 32 -4.16 -4.98 -14.53
C VAL A 32 -5.04 -5.13 -15.77
N TYR A 33 -4.41 -5.36 -16.92
CA TYR A 33 -5.09 -5.83 -18.13
C TYR A 33 -4.18 -6.82 -18.85
N ALA A 34 -4.41 -8.11 -18.60
CA ALA A 34 -3.64 -9.22 -19.15
C ALA A 34 -4.59 -10.37 -19.56
N PRO A 35 -5.22 -10.28 -20.74
CA PRO A 35 -6.18 -11.28 -21.22
C PRO A 35 -5.62 -12.70 -21.32
N VAL A 36 -4.36 -12.85 -21.75
CA VAL A 36 -3.67 -14.15 -21.87
C VAL A 36 -3.55 -14.88 -20.52
N ALA A 37 -3.47 -14.12 -19.42
CA ALA A 37 -3.39 -14.67 -18.07
C ALA A 37 -4.76 -14.72 -17.36
N ASN A 38 -5.86 -14.47 -18.08
CA ASN A 38 -7.20 -14.32 -17.53
C ASN A 38 -7.28 -13.32 -16.36
N ARG A 39 -6.51 -12.22 -16.44
CA ARG A 39 -6.50 -11.13 -15.46
C ARG A 39 -7.02 -9.86 -16.11
N LEU A 40 -8.31 -9.60 -15.93
CA LEU A 40 -9.01 -8.46 -16.49
C LEU A 40 -9.41 -7.52 -15.35
N GLY A 41 -8.54 -6.58 -15.03
CA GLY A 41 -8.86 -5.51 -14.09
C GLY A 41 -9.76 -4.46 -14.73
N PRO A 42 -10.40 -3.62 -13.91
CA PRO A 42 -11.36 -2.61 -14.34
C PRO A 42 -10.72 -1.45 -15.11
N MET A 43 -9.38 -1.34 -15.13
CA MET A 43 -8.66 -0.23 -15.74
C MET A 43 -9.17 1.13 -15.24
N ARG A 44 -9.21 1.30 -13.90
CA ARG A 44 -9.81 2.47 -13.26
C ARG A 44 -9.17 3.79 -13.68
N ASN A 45 -9.97 4.86 -13.58
CA ASN A 45 -9.46 6.22 -13.68
C ASN A 45 -8.49 6.48 -12.50
N PRO A 46 -7.27 7.00 -12.75
CA PRO A 46 -6.34 7.40 -11.69
C PRO A 46 -6.97 8.29 -10.60
N ASP A 47 -7.86 9.21 -10.95
CA ASP A 47 -8.49 10.09 -9.95
C ASP A 47 -9.36 9.33 -8.94
N GLU A 48 -10.03 8.25 -9.36
CA GLU A 48 -10.82 7.38 -8.48
C GLU A 48 -9.93 6.59 -7.53
N VAL A 49 -8.79 6.11 -8.03
CA VAL A 49 -7.80 5.36 -7.24
C VAL A 49 -7.15 6.29 -6.22
N TYR A 50 -6.75 7.51 -6.62
CA TYR A 50 -6.28 8.54 -5.71
C TYR A 50 -7.30 8.82 -4.60
N GLY A 51 -8.57 9.05 -4.95
CA GLY A 51 -9.61 9.35 -3.97
C GLY A 51 -9.79 8.21 -2.95
N THR A 52 -9.69 6.96 -3.41
CA THR A 52 -9.75 5.78 -2.55
C THR A 52 -8.56 5.72 -1.60
N TRP A 53 -7.33 5.88 -2.12
CA TRP A 53 -6.11 5.77 -1.32
C TRP A 53 -5.92 6.93 -0.34
N ALA A 54 -6.29 8.15 -0.73
CA ALA A 54 -6.26 9.31 0.15
C ALA A 54 -7.27 9.16 1.31
N ALA A 55 -8.50 8.73 1.01
CA ALA A 55 -9.51 8.48 2.05
C ALA A 55 -9.06 7.38 3.03
N GLU A 56 -8.46 6.30 2.53
CA GLU A 56 -7.92 5.24 3.38
C GLU A 56 -6.78 5.75 4.27
N PHE A 57 -5.85 6.52 3.69
CA PHE A 57 -4.78 7.14 4.47
C PHE A 57 -5.34 8.01 5.60
N GLU A 58 -6.33 8.86 5.34
CA GLU A 58 -6.94 9.69 6.39
C GLU A 58 -7.58 8.85 7.50
N GLY A 59 -8.23 7.73 7.12
CA GLY A 59 -8.77 6.75 8.07
C GLY A 59 -7.68 6.13 8.95
N LEU A 60 -6.62 5.60 8.34
CA LEU A 60 -5.48 4.99 9.04
C LEU A 60 -4.76 6.01 9.92
N TYR A 61 -4.57 7.23 9.42
CA TYR A 61 -3.97 8.34 10.16
C TYR A 61 -4.77 8.66 11.43
N ARG A 62 -6.10 8.72 11.34
CA ARG A 62 -6.98 8.94 12.51
C ARG A 62 -6.79 7.86 13.60
N TYR A 63 -6.53 6.62 13.19
CA TYR A 63 -6.36 5.49 14.12
C TYR A 63 -4.90 5.17 14.47
N GLY A 64 -3.94 5.95 13.96
CA GLY A 64 -2.51 5.75 14.18
C GLY A 64 -1.99 4.43 13.60
N ARG A 65 -2.44 4.08 12.38
CA ARG A 65 -2.17 2.80 11.71
C ARG A 65 -1.23 2.93 10.52
N ALA A 66 -0.71 1.79 10.05
CA ALA A 66 0.26 1.76 8.96
C ALA A 66 -0.42 1.83 7.59
N PHE A 67 0.07 2.72 6.72
CA PHE A 67 -0.32 2.79 5.32
C PHE A 67 0.66 2.01 4.45
N THR A 68 0.35 0.74 4.17
CA THR A 68 1.20 -0.15 3.35
C THR A 68 0.71 -0.19 1.90
N LEU A 69 1.31 0.63 1.03
CA LEU A 69 0.96 0.70 -0.39
C LEU A 69 1.81 -0.26 -1.24
N THR A 70 1.17 -1.26 -1.84
CA THR A 70 1.79 -2.19 -2.79
C THR A 70 1.72 -1.63 -4.20
N MET A 71 2.85 -1.64 -4.92
CA MET A 71 2.94 -1.10 -6.27
C MET A 71 3.77 -2.00 -7.19
N HIS A 72 3.44 -2.01 -8.47
CA HIS A 72 4.13 -2.75 -9.50
C HIS A 72 4.59 -1.80 -10.62
N PRO A 73 5.88 -1.81 -11.03
CA PRO A 73 6.40 -0.87 -12.03
C PRO A 73 5.59 -0.84 -13.35
N GLN A 74 5.10 -2.00 -13.81
CA GLN A 74 4.32 -2.10 -15.04
C GLN A 74 2.90 -1.49 -14.94
N TYR A 75 2.39 -1.30 -13.72
CA TYR A 75 1.07 -0.72 -13.46
C TYR A 75 1.19 0.74 -13.05
N ILE A 76 1.78 1.07 -11.90
CA ILE A 76 1.89 2.45 -11.43
C ILE A 76 2.78 3.33 -12.31
N GLY A 77 3.74 2.76 -13.05
CA GLY A 77 4.75 3.50 -13.80
C GLY A 77 4.26 4.24 -15.05
N ARG A 78 2.96 4.23 -15.37
CA ARG A 78 2.41 5.02 -16.49
C ARG A 78 2.39 6.51 -16.14
N PRO A 79 2.70 7.45 -17.06
CA PRO A 79 2.83 8.87 -16.73
C PRO A 79 1.64 9.48 -15.96
N GLY A 80 0.40 9.21 -16.38
CA GLY A 80 -0.78 9.70 -15.65
C GLY A 80 -0.94 9.15 -14.23
N ARG A 81 -0.46 7.92 -13.99
CA ARG A 81 -0.48 7.28 -12.67
C ARG A 81 0.68 7.72 -11.78
N LEU A 82 1.81 8.11 -12.39
CA LEU A 82 2.90 8.76 -11.66
C LEU A 82 2.49 10.13 -11.12
N LEU A 83 1.77 10.94 -11.91
CA LEU A 83 1.20 12.22 -11.44
C LEU A 83 0.19 12.01 -10.30
N MET A 84 -0.63 10.96 -10.40
CA MET A 84 -1.55 10.55 -9.33
C MET A 84 -0.79 10.15 -8.04
N LEU A 85 0.29 9.37 -8.17
CA LEU A 85 1.13 8.95 -7.04
C LEU A 85 1.86 10.14 -6.40
N GLU A 86 2.41 11.05 -7.19
CA GLU A 86 3.02 12.29 -6.72
C GLU A 86 2.03 13.11 -5.87
N ARG A 87 0.81 13.30 -6.38
CA ARG A 87 -0.27 13.98 -5.64
C ARG A 87 -0.61 13.28 -4.32
N LEU A 88 -0.62 11.94 -4.28
CA LEU A 88 -0.85 11.18 -3.05
C LEU A 88 0.27 11.39 -2.04
N ILE A 89 1.54 11.32 -2.48
CA ILE A 89 2.70 11.54 -1.63
C ILE A 89 2.67 12.94 -1.02
N GLU A 90 2.39 13.98 -1.81
CA GLU A 90 2.28 15.35 -1.28
C GLU A 90 1.09 15.53 -0.33
N HIS A 91 -0.05 14.87 -0.59
CA HIS A 91 -1.17 14.86 0.34
C HIS A 91 -0.77 14.23 1.69
N ILE A 92 -0.14 13.06 1.68
CA ILE A 92 0.33 12.38 2.90
C ILE A 92 1.32 13.24 3.68
N LYS A 93 2.28 13.88 2.98
CA LYS A 93 3.28 14.77 3.59
C LYS A 93 2.69 16.04 4.24
N SER A 94 1.45 16.40 3.90
CA SER A 94 0.77 17.55 4.50
C SER A 94 0.30 17.30 5.94
N PHE A 95 0.29 16.05 6.39
CA PHE A 95 -0.11 15.66 7.74
C PHE A 95 1.10 15.64 8.68
N PRO A 96 0.99 16.16 9.91
CA PRO A 96 2.09 16.11 10.87
C PRO A 96 2.29 14.67 11.40
N ASN A 97 3.49 14.38 11.91
CA ASN A 97 3.83 13.09 12.53
C ASN A 97 3.69 11.87 11.59
N VAL A 98 3.94 12.06 10.29
CA VAL A 98 4.01 10.98 9.30
C VAL A 98 5.45 10.76 8.87
N GLU A 99 5.88 9.50 8.80
CA GLU A 99 7.20 9.12 8.33
C GLU A 99 7.10 8.07 7.22
N PHE A 100 7.85 8.28 6.13
CA PHE A 100 8.00 7.27 5.07
C PHE A 100 9.17 6.35 5.44
N MET A 101 8.85 5.10 5.73
CA MET A 101 9.83 4.12 6.21
C MET A 101 10.00 2.96 5.24
N ARG A 102 11.17 2.32 5.29
CA ARG A 102 11.35 1.01 4.66
C ARG A 102 10.66 -0.04 5.51
N ALA A 103 10.06 -1.04 4.89
CA ALA A 103 9.42 -2.18 5.57
C ALA A 103 10.32 -2.82 6.65
N ILE A 104 11.63 -2.94 6.38
CA ILE A 104 12.59 -3.51 7.32
C ILE A 104 12.80 -2.65 8.58
N ASP A 105 12.65 -1.33 8.48
CA ASP A 105 12.81 -0.44 9.63
C ASP A 105 11.57 -0.51 10.53
N VAL A 106 10.38 -0.55 9.92
CA VAL A 106 9.12 -0.82 10.63
C VAL A 106 9.17 -2.17 11.32
N ALA A 107 9.61 -3.24 10.63
CA ALA A 107 9.71 -4.57 11.23
C ALA A 107 10.62 -4.60 12.48
N LYS A 108 11.73 -3.85 12.46
CA LYS A 108 12.67 -3.75 13.60
C LYS A 108 12.09 -3.04 14.82
N MET A 109 11.03 -2.24 14.67
CA MET A 109 10.35 -1.60 15.82
C MET A 109 9.50 -2.60 16.62
N TRP A 110 9.26 -3.80 16.09
CA TRP A 110 8.47 -4.90 16.70
C TRP A 110 9.34 -6.08 17.19
N LEU A 111 10.66 -5.96 17.12
CA LEU A 111 11.64 -6.91 17.65
C LEU A 111 12.19 -6.43 18.99
#